data_AF-A0A7S8CAN6-F1
#
_entry.id   AF-A0A7S8CAN6-F1
#
_cell.length_a   1.000
_cell.length_b   1.000
_cell.length_c   1.000
_cell.angle_alpha   90.00
_cell.angle_beta   90.00
_cell.angle_gamma   90.00
#
_symmetry.space_group_name_H-M   'P 1'
#
loop_
_entity.id
_entity.type
_entity.pdbx_description
1 polymer ?
#
loop_
_entity_poly.entity_id
_entity_poly.type
_entity_poly.pdbx_seq_one_letter_code
_entity_poly.pdbx_strand_id
1 'polypeptide(L)'
;MNRLIKTNTYWVVLLLCSIITMGCTHETTLVRVGVGDEESTFITIYDENKLVQYEYYFKQADWKTKSINMNSKEDYVLALTFKKGDIAEEEVYKLWLKGEESVEMLNHSTGEMGILIGENAAIMKKMILSEVRN
;
A
#
# COMPACT_ATOMS: atom_id res chain seq x y z
N MET A 1 3.26 -61.92 -6.47
CA MET A 1 4.16 -61.21 -7.43
C MET A 1 3.67 -59.78 -7.59
N ASN A 2 4.52 -58.83 -7.23
CA ASN A 2 4.34 -57.39 -7.35
C ASN A 2 4.25 -56.91 -8.81
N ARG A 3 3.49 -55.83 -9.04
CA ARG A 3 3.90 -54.59 -9.76
C ARG A 3 2.67 -53.67 -9.86
N LEU A 4 2.57 -52.67 -8.98
CA LEU A 4 3.10 -51.30 -9.12
C LEU A 4 2.30 -50.42 -10.09
N ILE A 5 1.65 -49.45 -9.46
CA ILE A 5 1.02 -48.22 -9.96
C ILE A 5 1.95 -47.48 -10.92
N LYS A 6 1.40 -46.95 -12.03
CA LYS A 6 1.64 -45.59 -12.55
C LYS A 6 1.00 -45.43 -13.93
N THR A 7 -0.16 -44.80 -14.00
CA THR A 7 -0.65 -44.23 -15.25
C THR A 7 -1.24 -42.84 -15.00
N ASN A 8 -0.42 -41.86 -15.35
CA ASN A 8 -0.77 -40.56 -15.92
C ASN A 8 -1.69 -39.62 -15.13
N THR A 9 -1.14 -39.09 -14.05
CA THR A 9 -1.50 -37.81 -13.41
C THR A 9 -1.12 -36.57 -14.26
N TYR A 10 -1.24 -36.65 -15.59
CA TYR A 10 -0.76 -35.59 -16.50
C TYR A 10 -1.87 -34.75 -17.16
N TRP A 11 -3.14 -34.99 -16.84
CA TRP A 11 -4.26 -34.25 -17.46
C TRP A 11 -4.87 -33.15 -16.59
N VAL A 12 -4.47 -33.02 -15.32
CA VAL A 12 -5.03 -31.99 -14.40
C VAL A 12 -4.25 -30.68 -14.46
N VAL A 13 -3.04 -30.66 -15.01
CA VAL A 13 -2.19 -29.45 -15.05
C VAL A 13 -2.53 -28.52 -16.23
N LEU A 14 -3.25 -29.02 -17.25
CA LEU A 14 -3.55 -28.25 -18.48
C LEU A 14 -4.84 -27.42 -18.40
N LEU A 15 -5.60 -27.50 -17.30
CA LEU A 15 -6.90 -26.84 -17.13
C LEU A 15 -6.86 -25.60 -16.21
N LEU A 16 -5.68 -25.23 -15.70
CA LEU A 16 -5.50 -24.07 -14.80
C LEU A 16 -4.79 -22.86 -15.43
N CYS A 17 -4.35 -22.95 -16.69
CA CYS A 17 -3.68 -21.83 -17.39
C CYS A 17 -4.62 -20.93 -18.22
N SER A 18 -5.93 -21.17 -18.21
CA SER A 18 -6.90 -20.40 -19.02
C SER A 18 -7.66 -19.33 -18.25
N ILE A 19 -7.29 -19.04 -16.99
CA ILE A 19 -7.87 -17.94 -16.19
C ILE A 19 -6.79 -16.90 -15.91
N ILE A 20 -6.29 -16.26 -16.98
CA ILE A 20 -5.81 -14.89 -16.88
C ILE A 20 -6.49 -14.14 -18.02
N THR A 21 -7.77 -13.85 -17.81
CA THR A 21 -8.40 -12.72 -18.47
C THR A 21 -7.65 -11.48 -18.00
N MET A 22 -6.62 -11.08 -18.75
CA MET A 22 -6.12 -9.71 -18.75
C MET A 22 -7.23 -8.83 -19.31
N GLY A 23 -8.22 -8.54 -18.47
CA GLY A 23 -8.98 -7.33 -18.62
C GLY A 23 -7.99 -6.20 -18.52
N CYS A 24 -7.81 -5.44 -19.61
CA CYS A 24 -7.30 -4.07 -19.54
C CYS A 24 -8.31 -3.24 -18.74
N THR A 25 -8.36 -3.48 -17.44
CA THR A 25 -8.93 -2.57 -16.48
C THR A 25 -8.02 -1.36 -16.55
N HIS A 26 -8.57 -0.16 -16.71
CA HIS A 26 -7.76 1.06 -16.60
C HIS A 26 -7.10 1.03 -15.22
N GLU A 27 -5.83 0.66 -15.17
CA GLU A 27 -5.11 0.48 -13.92
C GLU A 27 -5.00 1.85 -13.25
N THR A 28 -5.51 1.94 -12.01
CA THR A 28 -5.28 3.09 -11.16
C THR A 28 -3.80 3.08 -10.79
N THR A 29 -3.04 4.09 -11.21
CA THR A 29 -1.59 4.17 -10.97
C THR A 29 -1.29 5.30 -9.98
N LEU A 30 -0.45 5.04 -8.98
CA LEU A 30 0.07 6.09 -8.11
C LEU A 30 1.07 6.94 -8.88
N VAL A 31 0.81 8.25 -9.01
CA VAL A 31 1.63 9.17 -9.84
C VAL A 31 2.35 10.24 -9.01
N ARG A 32 1.96 10.40 -7.74
CA ARG A 32 2.55 11.38 -6.85
C ARG A 32 2.33 10.98 -5.40
N VAL A 33 3.33 11.22 -4.57
CA VAL A 33 3.23 11.16 -3.11
C VAL A 33 3.66 12.49 -2.52
N GLY A 34 2.82 13.11 -1.70
CA GLY A 34 3.18 14.22 -0.83
C GLY A 34 3.42 13.73 0.59
N VAL A 35 4.54 14.10 1.21
CA VAL A 35 4.86 13.74 2.61
C VAL A 35 5.26 14.99 3.37
N GLY A 36 4.68 15.23 4.53
CA GLY A 36 5.05 16.34 5.41
C GLY A 36 4.52 16.16 6.83
N ASP A 37 4.92 17.03 7.73
CA ASP A 37 4.28 17.16 9.06
C ASP A 37 2.91 17.87 8.96
N GLU A 38 2.71 18.66 7.90
CA GLU A 38 1.46 19.33 7.55
C GLU A 38 1.24 19.30 6.02
N GLU A 39 0.01 19.53 5.55
CA GLU A 39 -0.27 19.56 4.11
C GLU A 39 0.50 20.67 3.37
N SER A 40 0.76 21.78 4.06
CA SER A 40 1.47 22.94 3.49
C SER A 40 2.98 22.72 3.33
N THR A 41 3.53 21.67 3.94
CA THR A 41 4.98 21.39 4.00
C THR A 41 5.36 20.17 3.18
N PHE A 42 4.49 19.70 2.28
CA PHE A 42 4.71 18.50 1.50
C PHE A 42 5.98 18.56 0.64
N ILE A 43 6.88 17.62 0.91
CA ILE A 43 7.86 17.17 -0.05
C ILE A 43 7.14 16.27 -1.05
N THR A 44 7.20 16.63 -2.32
CA THR A 44 6.51 15.89 -3.39
C THR A 44 7.47 14.94 -4.09
N ILE A 45 7.07 13.68 -4.18
CA ILE A 45 7.82 12.59 -4.77
C ILE A 45 7.16 12.20 -6.09
N TYR A 46 7.98 12.15 -7.14
CA TYR A 46 7.60 11.69 -8.50
C TYR A 46 8.44 10.49 -8.97
N ASP A 47 9.41 10.05 -8.18
CA ASP A 47 10.28 8.92 -8.54
C ASP A 47 9.47 7.61 -8.59
N GLU A 48 9.37 7.00 -9.78
CA GLU A 48 8.54 5.84 -10.03
C GLU A 48 8.86 4.66 -9.10
N ASN A 49 10.15 4.43 -8.79
CA ASN A 49 10.54 3.33 -7.91
C ASN A 49 10.04 3.57 -6.48
N LYS A 50 10.15 4.80 -5.99
CA LYS A 50 9.60 5.19 -4.69
C LYS A 50 8.08 5.10 -4.69
N LEU A 51 7.40 5.57 -5.75
CA LEU A 51 5.95 5.49 -5.87
C LEU A 51 5.48 4.03 -5.77
N VAL A 52 6.10 3.11 -6.52
CA VAL A 52 5.78 1.67 -6.46
C VAL A 52 5.98 1.11 -5.05
N GLN A 53 7.03 1.51 -4.33
CA GLN A 53 7.25 1.08 -2.94
C GLN A 53 6.17 1.62 -2.00
N TYR A 54 5.82 2.90 -2.10
CA TYR A 54 4.76 3.51 -1.29
C TYR A 54 3.44 2.79 -1.51
N GLU A 55 3.06 2.59 -2.78
CA GLU A 55 1.84 1.87 -3.15
C GLU A 55 1.85 0.43 -2.60
N TYR A 56 2.98 -0.27 -2.73
CA TYR A 56 3.12 -1.63 -2.23
C TYR A 56 2.85 -1.72 -0.73
N TYR A 57 3.58 -0.95 0.09
CA TYR A 57 3.45 -1.01 1.55
C TYR A 57 2.11 -0.47 2.04
N PHE A 58 1.56 0.54 1.36
CA PHE A 58 0.24 1.07 1.66
C PHE A 58 -0.85 0.02 1.46
N LYS A 59 -0.78 -0.78 0.38
CA LYS A 59 -1.71 -1.90 0.14
C LYS A 59 -1.55 -3.07 1.13
N GLN A 60 -0.43 -3.17 1.86
CA GLN A 60 -0.25 -4.18 2.91
C GLN A 60 -0.94 -3.82 4.23
N ALA A 61 -1.44 -2.58 4.38
CA ALA A 61 -2.12 -2.19 5.60
C ALA A 61 -3.47 -2.90 5.74
N ASP A 62 -3.82 -3.22 6.98
CA ASP A 62 -5.12 -3.82 7.31
C ASP A 62 -6.16 -2.70 7.46
N TRP A 63 -6.96 -2.50 6.40
CA TRP A 63 -7.90 -1.38 6.25
C TRP A 63 -9.26 -1.57 6.93
N LYS A 64 -9.42 -2.60 7.77
CA LYS A 64 -10.66 -2.79 8.52
C LYS A 64 -10.36 -3.22 9.95
N THR A 65 -11.13 -2.69 10.89
CA THR A 65 -11.40 -3.28 12.23
C THR A 65 -10.50 -2.92 13.40
N LYS A 66 -9.56 -1.96 13.31
CA LYS A 66 -8.87 -1.46 14.53
C LYS A 66 -9.06 0.03 14.71
N SER A 67 -9.58 0.41 15.88
CA SER A 67 -9.60 1.80 16.31
C SER A 67 -8.17 2.27 16.50
N ILE A 68 -7.75 3.23 15.69
CA ILE A 68 -6.47 3.93 15.88
C ILE A 68 -6.55 4.79 17.15
N ASN A 69 -5.44 4.94 17.86
CA ASN A 69 -5.40 5.75 19.06
C ASN A 69 -5.01 7.20 18.70
N MET A 70 -6.03 8.04 18.51
CA MET A 70 -5.93 9.46 18.12
C MET A 70 -5.76 10.42 19.30
N ASN A 71 -5.37 9.95 20.47
CA ASN A 71 -5.18 10.82 21.65
C ASN A 71 -3.96 11.77 21.54
N SER A 72 -3.26 11.76 20.40
CA SER A 72 -2.10 12.60 20.09
C SER A 72 -2.27 13.21 18.70
N LYS A 73 -1.64 14.37 18.45
CA LYS A 73 -1.46 14.89 17.07
C LYS A 73 -0.83 13.80 16.19
N GLU A 74 -1.21 13.76 14.93
CA GLU A 74 -0.54 12.99 13.89
C GLU A 74 0.95 13.36 13.80
N ASP A 75 1.79 12.39 13.44
CA ASP A 75 3.21 12.61 13.24
C ASP A 75 3.50 13.16 11.84
N TYR A 76 2.76 12.66 10.83
CA TYR A 76 2.91 13.04 9.43
C TYR A 76 1.57 12.98 8.71
N VAL A 77 1.54 13.66 7.56
CA VAL A 77 0.47 13.60 6.57
C VAL A 77 1.05 13.06 5.26
N LEU A 78 0.31 12.16 4.62
CA LEU A 78 0.64 11.51 3.36
C LEU A 78 -0.48 11.76 2.36
N ALA A 79 -0.18 12.40 1.23
CA ALA A 79 -1.11 12.57 0.12
C ALA A 79 -0.73 11.66 -1.04
N LEU A 80 -1.62 10.75 -1.44
CA LEU A 80 -1.44 9.84 -2.56
C LEU A 80 -2.29 10.33 -3.73
N THR A 81 -1.67 10.71 -4.84
CA THR A 81 -2.42 11.04 -6.06
C THR A 81 -2.41 9.85 -7.01
N PHE A 82 -3.59 9.30 -7.25
CA PHE A 82 -3.81 8.22 -8.20
C PHE A 82 -4.37 8.74 -9.52
N LYS A 83 -3.92 8.17 -10.63
CA LYS A 83 -4.44 8.48 -11.96
C LYS A 83 -5.22 7.27 -12.50
N LYS A 84 -6.45 7.51 -12.97
CA LYS A 84 -7.32 6.52 -13.62
C LYS A 84 -7.85 7.11 -14.92
N GLY A 85 -7.21 6.76 -16.04
CA GLY A 85 -7.46 7.45 -17.32
C GLY A 85 -7.02 8.91 -17.25
N ASP A 86 -7.91 9.85 -17.57
CA ASP A 86 -7.63 11.30 -17.53
C ASP A 86 -7.97 11.95 -16.17
N ILE A 87 -8.50 11.18 -15.22
CA ILE A 87 -8.90 11.66 -13.90
C ILE A 87 -7.75 11.41 -12.92
N ALA A 88 -7.39 12.45 -12.17
CA ALA A 88 -6.50 12.36 -11.01
C ALA A 88 -7.30 12.55 -9.74
N GLU A 89 -7.15 11.62 -8.80
CA GLU A 89 -7.81 11.63 -7.48
C GLU A 89 -6.72 11.67 -6.41
N GLU A 90 -6.87 12.55 -5.42
CA GLU A 90 -5.94 12.68 -4.30
C GLU A 90 -6.60 12.17 -3.02
N GLU A 91 -5.89 11.28 -2.32
CA GLU A 91 -6.29 10.72 -1.04
C GLU A 91 -5.30 11.17 0.03
N VAL A 92 -5.78 11.83 1.07
CA VAL A 92 -4.94 12.37 2.16
C VAL A 92 -5.08 11.50 3.39
N TYR A 93 -3.96 11.13 3.98
CA TYR A 93 -3.86 10.26 5.14
C TYR A 93 -3.12 10.93 6.28
N LYS A 94 -3.68 10.85 7.48
CA LYS A 94 -2.98 11.18 8.72
C LYS A 94 -2.30 9.94 9.26
N LEU A 95 -1.04 10.07 9.68
CA LEU A 95 -0.21 8.96 10.12
C LEU A 95 0.23 9.14 11.57
N TRP A 96 0.19 8.04 12.34
CA TRP A 96 0.83 7.95 13.65
C TRP A 96 1.85 6.82 13.66
N LEU A 97 3.11 7.16 13.94
CA LEU A 97 4.22 6.24 14.02
C LEU A 97 4.29 5.64 15.43
N LYS A 98 3.50 4.60 15.70
CA LYS A 98 3.45 3.96 17.02
C LYS A 98 4.63 3.00 17.22
N GLY A 99 5.52 3.33 18.15
CA GLY A 99 6.71 2.52 18.47
C GLY A 99 7.60 2.28 17.24
N GLU A 100 8.31 1.15 17.20
CA GLU A 100 9.14 0.80 16.04
C GLU A 100 8.35 0.09 14.93
N GLU A 101 7.36 -0.72 15.29
CA GLU A 101 6.76 -1.69 14.37
C GLU A 101 5.30 -1.42 13.97
N SER A 102 4.73 -0.24 14.25
CA SER A 102 3.35 0.06 13.83
C SER A 102 3.20 1.46 13.22
N VAL A 103 2.45 1.55 12.12
CA VAL A 103 1.97 2.81 11.52
C VAL A 103 0.46 2.74 11.49
N GLU A 104 -0.19 3.64 12.23
CA GLU A 104 -1.63 3.84 12.19
C GLU A 104 -1.97 4.93 11.19
N MET A 105 -3.04 4.74 10.42
CA MET A 105 -3.41 5.60 9.30
C MET A 105 -4.90 5.91 9.32
N LEU A 106 -5.26 7.15 9.01
CA LEU A 106 -6.63 7.60 8.82
C LEU A 106 -6.76 8.28 7.46
N ASN A 107 -7.60 7.74 6.58
CA ASN A 107 -8.00 8.43 5.36
C ASN A 107 -8.90 9.62 5.74
N HIS A 108 -8.46 10.84 5.44
CA HIS A 108 -9.19 12.05 5.77
C HIS A 108 -10.51 12.16 4.99
N SER A 109 -10.54 11.65 3.76
CA SER A 109 -11.69 11.76 2.85
C SER A 109 -12.77 10.73 3.17
N THR A 110 -12.39 9.48 3.47
CA THR A 110 -13.35 8.38 3.68
C THR A 110 -13.59 8.04 5.16
N GLY A 111 -12.70 8.49 6.05
CA GLY A 111 -12.69 8.11 7.46
C GLY A 111 -12.20 6.67 7.70
N GLU A 112 -11.77 5.96 6.66
CA GLU A 112 -11.23 4.61 6.78
C GLU A 112 -9.92 4.60 7.58
N MET A 113 -9.80 3.62 8.46
CA MET A 113 -8.64 3.46 9.33
C MET A 113 -7.86 2.23 8.90
N GLY A 114 -6.55 2.39 8.80
CA GLY A 114 -5.61 1.33 8.45
C GLY A 114 -4.52 1.20 9.50
N ILE A 115 -4.03 -0.02 9.72
CA ILE A 115 -2.82 -0.24 10.50
C ILE A 115 -1.85 -1.10 9.69
N LEU A 116 -0.62 -0.63 9.57
CA LEU A 116 0.51 -1.38 9.06
C LEU A 116 1.37 -1.82 10.25
N ILE A 117 1.76 -3.10 10.29
CA ILE A 117 2.52 -3.68 11.41
C ILE A 117 3.81 -4.38 10.96
N GLY A 118 4.73 -4.61 11.89
CA GLY A 118 5.94 -5.39 11.71
C GLY A 118 6.94 -4.75 10.75
N GLU A 119 7.59 -5.58 9.93
CA GLU A 119 8.63 -5.15 9.00
C GLU A 119 8.13 -4.12 7.98
N ASN A 120 6.92 -4.30 7.44
CA ASN A 120 6.34 -3.35 6.48
C ASN A 120 6.15 -1.96 7.09
N ALA A 121 5.74 -1.90 8.37
CA ALA A 121 5.62 -0.64 9.10
C ALA A 121 6.98 0.03 9.30
N ALA A 122 8.01 -0.75 9.66
CA ALA A 122 9.36 -0.24 9.83
C ALA A 122 9.95 0.31 8.51
N ILE A 123 9.66 -0.33 7.38
CA ILE A 123 10.11 0.15 6.06
C ILE A 123 9.36 1.43 5.66
N MET A 124 8.03 1.47 5.78
CA MET A 124 7.23 2.67 5.50
C MET A 124 7.69 3.87 6.32
N LYS A 125 8.00 3.66 7.61
CA LYS A 125 8.59 4.69 8.48
C LYS A 125 9.92 5.20 7.95
N LYS A 126 10.83 4.30 7.58
CA LYS A 126 12.14 4.69 7.04
C LYS A 126 12.00 5.51 5.77
N MET A 127 11.08 5.14 4.88
CA MET A 127 10.78 5.89 3.66
C MET A 127 10.31 7.30 4.00
N ILE A 128 9.27 7.43 4.85
CA ILE A 128 8.75 8.75 5.28
C ILE A 128 9.86 9.61 5.90
N LEU A 129 10.62 9.04 6.84
CA LEU A 129 11.69 9.76 7.53
C LEU A 129 12.84 10.15 6.62
N SER A 130 13.16 9.37 5.58
CA SER A 130 14.21 9.72 4.63
C SER A 130 13.80 10.88 3.72
N GLU A 131 12.50 11.04 3.44
CA GLU A 131 12.06 12.17 2.64
C GLU A 131 12.04 13.46 3.47
N VAL A 132 11.50 13.43 4.69
CA VAL A 132 11.31 14.65 5.51
C VAL A 132 12.60 15.18 6.15
N ARG A 133 13.65 14.35 6.28
CA ARG A 133 14.93 14.76 6.89
C ARG A 133 16.01 15.17 5.88
N ASN A 134 15.71 15.06 4.57
CA ASN A 134 16.59 15.53 3.50
C ASN A 134 16.32 17.02 3.21
#